data_AF-A0A7J9D5A5-F1
#
_entry.id   AF-A0A7J9D5A5-F1
#
_cell.length_a   1.000
_cell.length_b   1.000
_cell.length_c   1.000
_cell.angle_alpha   90.00
_cell.angle_beta   90.00
_cell.angle_gamma   90.00
#
_symmetry.space_group_name_H-M   'P 1'
#
loop_
_entity.id
_entity.type
_entity.pdbx_description
1 polymer ?
#
loop_
_entity_poly.entity_id
_entity_poly.type
_entity_poly.pdbx_seq_one_letter_code
_entity_poly.pdbx_strand_id
1 'polypeptide(L)'
;MRDGHNKAYKLFSDVIEGKERRFRETLLGKQVDYSGCSVIVVGPSLSLHRYGFPREITIELFQTFVIRGLVRQHLALNIGVAKSKIRE
;
A
#
# COMPACT_ATOMS: atom_id res chain seq x y z
N MET A 1 20.00 23.75 24.11
CA MET A 1 20.25 24.69 23.00
C MET A 1 19.00 24.74 22.13
N ARG A 2 18.63 25.90 21.60
CA ARG A 2 17.42 26.10 20.79
C ARG A 2 17.81 26.72 19.45
N ASP A 3 17.06 26.43 18.40
CA ASP A 3 17.30 27.00 17.08
C ASP A 3 16.82 28.47 16.98
N GLY A 4 17.02 29.10 15.81
CA GLY A 4 16.58 30.46 15.52
C GLY A 4 15.05 30.66 15.56
N HIS A 5 14.27 29.59 15.71
CA HIS A 5 12.81 29.61 15.87
C HIS A 5 12.39 29.20 17.29
N ASN A 6 13.31 29.24 18.27
CA ASN A 6 13.09 28.86 19.66
C ASN A 6 12.66 27.40 19.87
N LYS A 7 12.85 26.53 18.87
CA LYS A 7 12.59 25.10 18.97
C LYS A 7 13.79 24.41 19.62
N ALA A 8 13.53 23.53 20.57
CA ALA A 8 14.59 22.73 21.17
C ALA A 8 15.21 21.80 20.13
N TYR A 9 16.55 21.76 20.07
CA TYR A 9 17.24 20.77 19.26
C TYR A 9 16.94 19.37 19.77
N LYS A 10 16.68 18.44 18.85
CA LYS A 10 16.51 17.01 19.18
C LYS A 10 17.89 16.40 19.45
N LEU A 11 18.04 15.78 20.62
CA LEU A 11 19.24 15.01 20.95
C LEU A 11 19.21 13.65 20.25
N PHE A 12 20.37 12.99 20.17
CA PHE A 12 20.47 11.65 19.60
C PHE A 12 19.65 10.62 20.41
N SER A 13 19.66 10.74 21.74
CA SER A 13 18.79 9.96 22.64
C SER A 13 17.31 10.12 22.27
N ASP A 14 16.89 11.36 22.01
CA ASP A 14 15.53 11.65 21.59
C ASP A 14 15.19 10.99 20.26
N VAL A 15 16.14 10.79 19.34
CA VAL A 15 15.88 10.15 18.04
C VAL A 15 15.65 8.64 18.18
N ILE A 16 16.13 8.02 19.25
CA ILE A 16 16.05 6.58 19.51
C ILE A 16 14.89 6.25 20.46
N GLU A 17 14.72 7.02 21.53
CA GLU A 17 13.77 6.72 22.60
C GLU A 17 12.47 7.52 22.47
N GLY A 18 11.34 6.81 22.46
CA GLY A 18 10.00 7.40 22.42
C GLY A 18 9.06 6.74 21.42
N LYS A 19 7.78 7.18 21.43
CA LYS A 19 6.70 6.56 20.65
C LYS A 19 6.79 6.84 19.14
N GLU A 20 7.22 8.04 18.77
CA GLU A 20 7.26 8.59 17.40
C GLU A 20 8.71 8.71 16.90
N ARG A 21 9.53 7.70 17.22
CA ARG A 21 10.99 7.73 17.01
C ARG A 21 11.42 6.55 16.16
N ARG A 22 12.66 6.61 15.65
CA ARG A 22 13.18 5.69 14.61
C ARG A 22 12.99 4.22 14.96
N PHE A 23 13.13 3.86 16.23
CA PHE A 23 12.94 2.47 16.64
C PHE A 23 11.51 1.97 16.37
N ARG A 24 10.49 2.73 16.74
CA ARG A 24 9.11 2.29 16.55
C ARG A 24 8.59 2.50 15.12
N GLU A 25 8.98 3.58 14.47
CA GLU A 25 8.51 3.92 13.11
C GLU A 25 9.25 3.17 12.01
N THR A 26 10.46 2.65 12.29
CA THR A 26 11.27 1.98 11.27
C THR A 26 11.50 0.50 11.59
N LEU A 27 11.65 0.10 12.86
CA LEU A 27 11.93 -1.30 13.21
C LEU A 27 10.66 -2.10 13.57
N LEU A 28 9.63 -1.49 14.17
CA LEU A 28 8.41 -2.23 14.56
C LEU A 28 7.34 -2.32 13.46
N GLY A 29 7.32 -1.37 12.53
CA GLY A 29 6.36 -1.38 11.43
C GLY A 29 6.79 -0.42 10.35
N LYS A 30 6.60 -0.82 9.09
CA LYS A 30 6.82 0.02 7.91
C LYS A 30 5.60 -0.06 7.01
N GLN A 31 5.40 0.97 6.21
CA GLN A 31 4.44 0.90 5.12
C GLN A 31 4.90 -0.15 4.11
N VAL A 32 3.93 -0.91 3.58
CA VAL A 32 4.19 -2.03 2.68
C VAL A 32 3.44 -1.78 1.37
N ASP A 33 4.12 -2.03 0.25
CA ASP A 33 3.49 -2.04 -1.07
C ASP A 33 2.50 -3.20 -1.20
N TYR A 34 1.58 -3.10 -2.17
CA TYR A 34 0.54 -4.11 -2.38
C TYR A 34 -0.31 -4.38 -1.12
N SER A 35 -0.63 -3.32 -0.37
CA SER A 35 -1.53 -3.35 0.78
C SER A 35 -2.73 -2.43 0.56
N GLY A 36 -3.85 -2.72 1.21
CA GLY A 36 -5.09 -1.95 1.08
C GLY A 36 -6.00 -2.14 2.28
N CYS A 37 -6.87 -1.16 2.52
CA CYS A 37 -7.84 -1.15 3.61
C CYS A 37 -9.24 -0.84 3.05
N SER A 38 -10.26 -1.51 3.58
CA SER A 38 -11.66 -1.26 3.22
C SER A 38 -12.60 -1.61 4.37
N VAL A 39 -13.86 -1.20 4.25
CA VAL A 39 -14.92 -1.54 5.22
C VAL A 39 -15.37 -2.98 4.99
N ILE A 40 -15.53 -3.73 6.08
CA ILE A 40 -16.00 -5.12 6.03
C ILE A 40 -17.54 -5.12 6.08
N VAL A 41 -18.15 -5.87 5.16
CA VAL A 41 -19.61 -6.07 5.07
C VAL A 41 -19.91 -7.56 5.09
N VAL A 42 -21.05 -7.94 5.67
CA VAL A 42 -21.48 -9.35 5.79
C VAL A 42 -21.81 -9.92 4.40
N GLY A 43 -21.15 -11.03 4.04
CA GLY A 43 -21.38 -11.78 2.80
C GLY A 43 -21.95 -13.18 3.07
N PRO A 44 -23.28 -13.34 3.25
CA PRO A 44 -23.88 -14.58 3.75
C PRO A 44 -23.79 -15.77 2.77
N SER A 45 -23.55 -15.51 1.48
CA SER A 45 -23.40 -16.53 0.44
C SER A 45 -21.96 -17.03 0.26
N LEU A 46 -20.99 -16.45 0.98
CA LEU A 46 -19.57 -16.82 0.86
C LEU A 46 -19.24 -18.03 1.73
N SER A 47 -18.49 -18.98 1.17
CA SER A 47 -17.91 -20.08 1.93
C SER A 47 -16.80 -19.58 2.86
N LEU A 48 -16.48 -20.35 3.91
CA LEU A 48 -15.51 -19.98 4.95
C LEU A 48 -14.11 -19.60 4.43
N HIS A 49 -13.67 -20.16 3.30
CA HIS A 49 -12.37 -19.87 2.69
C HIS A 49 -12.40 -18.72 1.66
N ARG A 50 -13.57 -18.12 1.42
CA ARG A 50 -13.77 -17.07 0.42
C ARG A 50 -13.99 -15.74 1.10
N TYR A 51 -13.63 -14.69 0.40
CA TYR A 51 -13.93 -13.32 0.77
C TYR A 51 -14.33 -12.54 -0.49
N GLY A 52 -15.13 -11.49 -0.30
CA GLY A 52 -15.39 -10.52 -1.35
C GLY A 52 -14.31 -9.45 -1.34
N PHE A 53 -13.80 -9.09 -2.52
CA PHE A 53 -12.89 -7.97 -2.68
C PHE A 53 -13.49 -6.95 -3.64
N PRO A 54 -13.46 -5.65 -3.31
CA PRO A 54 -13.84 -4.61 -4.27
C PRO A 54 -12.97 -4.68 -5.53
N ARG A 55 -13.59 -4.42 -6.69
CA ARG A 55 -12.91 -4.51 -7.98
C ARG A 55 -11.74 -3.54 -8.05
N GLU A 56 -11.95 -2.32 -7.57
CA GLU A 56 -10.98 -1.22 -7.61
C GLU A 56 -9.73 -1.57 -6.80
N ILE A 57 -9.91 -2.11 -5.59
CA ILE A 57 -8.80 -2.54 -4.72
C ILE A 57 -8.06 -3.72 -5.35
N THR A 58 -8.79 -4.69 -5.90
CA THR A 58 -8.19 -5.85 -6.57
C THR A 58 -7.31 -5.42 -7.73
N ILE A 59 -7.79 -4.48 -8.55
CA ILE A 59 -7.04 -3.97 -9.70
C ILE A 59 -5.73 -3.30 -9.25
N GLU A 60 -5.76 -2.48 -8.20
CA GLU A 60 -4.59 -1.79 -7.69
C GLU A 60 -3.56 -2.77 -7.09
N LEU A 61 -4.02 -3.70 -6.24
CA LEU A 61 -3.16 -4.69 -5.59
C LEU A 61 -2.51 -5.66 -6.58
N PHE A 62 -3.21 -6.02 -7.65
CA PHE A 62 -2.74 -7.01 -8.62
C PHE A 62 -2.35 -6.41 -9.97
N GLN A 63 -2.17 -5.09 -10.06
CA GLN A 63 -1.94 -4.38 -11.32
C GLN A 63 -0.82 -5.00 -12.16
N THR A 64 0.32 -5.34 -11.52
CA THR A 64 1.47 -5.97 -12.18
C THR A 64 1.10 -7.31 -12.83
N PHE A 65 0.28 -8.13 -12.16
CA PHE A 65 -0.15 -9.43 -12.67
C PHE A 65 -1.17 -9.27 -13.81
N VAL A 66 -2.11 -8.33 -13.68
CA VAL A 66 -3.11 -8.04 -14.72
C VAL A 66 -2.44 -7.54 -15.99
N ILE A 67 -1.52 -6.58 -15.89
CA ILE A 67 -0.73 -6.07 -17.02
C ILE A 67 0.02 -7.22 -17.70
N ARG A 68 0.70 -8.07 -16.92
CA ARG A 68 1.44 -9.22 -17.45
C ARG A 68 0.50 -10.19 -18.18
N GLY A 69 -0.70 -10.43 -17.66
CA GLY A 69 -1.72 -11.25 -18.30
C GLY A 69 -2.16 -10.68 -19.65
N LEU A 70 -2.50 -9.38 -19.70
CA LEU A 70 -2.96 -8.70 -20.91
C LEU A 70 -1.93 -8.73 -22.04
N VAL A 71 -0.65 -8.54 -21.72
CA VAL A 71 0.44 -8.61 -22.71
C VAL A 71 0.64 -10.05 -23.18
N ARG A 72 0.62 -11.05 -22.28
CA ARG A 72 0.79 -12.47 -22.64
C ARG A 72 -0.34 -13.01 -23.51
N GLN A 73 -1.55 -12.49 -23.34
CA GLN A 73 -2.72 -12.87 -24.15
C GLN A 73 -2.84 -12.05 -25.43
N HIS A 74 -1.88 -11.17 -25.74
CA HIS A 74 -1.92 -10.24 -26.87
C HIS A 74 -3.14 -9.30 -26.89
N LEU A 75 -3.79 -9.11 -25.74
CA LEU A 75 -4.87 -8.14 -25.56
C LEU A 75 -4.34 -6.71 -25.42
N ALA A 76 -3.07 -6.54 -25.08
CA ALA A 76 -2.36 -5.27 -25.07
C ALA A 76 -0.99 -5.40 -25.73
N LEU A 77 -0.63 -4.44 -26.57
CA LEU A 77 0.64 -4.44 -27.32
C LEU A 77 1.85 -4.19 -26.42
N ASN A 78 1.68 -3.39 -25.36
CA ASN A 78 2.75 -3.05 -24.42
C ASN A 78 2.18 -2.70 -23.05
N ILE A 79 3.07 -2.48 -22.08
CA ILE A 79 2.73 -2.14 -20.69
C ILE A 79 1.93 -0.84 -20.60
N GLY A 80 2.23 0.16 -21.44
CA GLY A 80 1.53 1.45 -21.45
C GLY A 80 0.06 1.31 -21.86
N VAL A 81 -0.20 0.59 -22.96
CA VAL A 81 -1.56 0.27 -23.44
C VAL A 81 -2.30 -0.57 -22.40
N ALA A 82 -1.65 -1.56 -21.80
CA ALA A 82 -2.24 -2.38 -20.74
C ALA A 82 -2.65 -1.53 -19.53
N LYS A 83 -1.80 -0.61 -19.07
CA LYS A 83 -2.12 0.32 -17.99
C LYS A 83 -3.30 1.22 -18.33
N SER A 84 -3.38 1.73 -19.56
CA SER A 84 -4.52 2.55 -20.00
C SER A 84 -5.83 1.76 -19.97
N LYS A 85 -5.83 0.53 -20.52
CA LYS A 85 -7.01 -0.35 -20.54
C LYS A 85 -7.54 -0.75 -19.16
N ILE A 86 -6.69 -0.73 -18.13
CA ILE A 86 -7.08 -1.06 -16.75
C ILE A 86 -7.76 0.13 -16.06
N ARG A 87 -7.40 1.37 -16.45
CA ARG A 87 -7.89 2.61 -15.82
C ARG A 87 -9.17 3.15 -16.48
N GLU A 88 -9.45 2.72 -17.71
CA GLU A 88 -10.72 2.90 -18.40
C GLU A 88 -11.82 2.02 -17.77
#